data_AF-A0A397FVC8-F1
#
_entry.id   AF-A0A397FVC8-F1
#
_cell.length_a   1.000
_cell.length_b   1.000
_cell.length_c   1.000
_cell.angle_alpha   90.00
_cell.angle_beta   90.00
_cell.angle_gamma   90.00
#
_symmetry.space_group_name_H-M   'P 1'
#
loop_
_entity.id
_entity.type
_entity.pdbx_description
1 polymer ?
#
loop_
_entity_poly.entity_id
_entity_poly.type
_entity_poly.pdbx_seq_one_letter_code
_entity_poly.pdbx_strand_id
1 'polypeptide(L)' 'MAVPFRRTSSKKKKLRHTVSNLNFQKRATSTLIKCNNCQQVKKPHWICSTCLTYRSVKL' A
#
# COMPACT_ATOMS: atom_id res chain seq x y z
N MET A 1 20.24 -9.82 -26.33
CA MET A 1 19.91 -9.38 -24.96
C MET A 1 19.80 -7.86 -24.95
N ALA A 2 18.75 -7.28 -24.38
CA ALA A 2 18.65 -5.82 -24.30
C ALA A 2 19.59 -5.31 -23.19
N VAL A 3 20.54 -4.46 -23.55
CA VAL A 3 21.51 -3.84 -22.62
C VAL A 3 21.38 -2.32 -22.73
N PRO A 4 21.41 -1.56 -21.63
CA PRO A 4 21.36 -0.11 -21.69
C PRO A 4 22.54 0.45 -22.49
N PHE A 5 22.25 1.24 -23.53
CA PHE A 5 23.27 1.88 -24.37
C PHE A 5 24.17 2.85 -23.59
N ARG A 6 23.63 3.52 -22.55
CA ARG A 6 24.37 4.47 -21.71
C ARG A 6 23.89 4.46 -20.26
N ARG A 7 24.78 4.89 -19.36
CA ARG A 7 24.42 5.17 -17.96
C ARG A 7 23.36 6.28 -17.92
N THR A 8 22.32 6.06 -17.14
CA THR A 8 21.30 7.08 -16.88
C THR A 8 21.88 8.18 -16.00
N SER A 9 21.65 9.45 -16.36
CA SER A 9 22.10 10.59 -15.55
C SER A 9 21.48 10.56 -14.14
N SER A 10 22.17 11.17 -13.18
CA SER A 10 21.69 11.32 -11.79
C SER A 10 20.31 11.97 -11.74
N LYS A 11 20.08 13.02 -12.55
CA LYS A 11 18.79 13.69 -12.71
C LYS A 11 17.69 12.73 -13.21
N LYS A 12 17.96 11.96 -14.27
CA LYS A 12 16.98 11.02 -14.84
C LYS A 12 16.68 9.86 -13.89
N LYS A 13 17.67 9.41 -13.11
CA LYS A 13 17.48 8.43 -12.04
C LYS A 13 16.58 9.00 -10.93
N LYS A 14 16.87 10.22 -10.43
CA LYS A 14 16.09 10.86 -9.35
C LYS A 14 14.63 11.10 -9.74
N LEU A 15 14.37 11.58 -10.96
CA LEU A 15 13.02 11.77 -11.49
C LEU A 15 12.23 10.45 -11.62
N ARG A 16 12.90 9.34 -11.92
CA ARG A 16 12.24 8.02 -11.93
C ARG A 16 11.86 7.56 -10.52
N HIS A 17 12.72 7.85 -9.53
CA HIS A 17 12.44 7.54 -8.13
C HIS A 17 11.31 8.41 -7.56
N THR A 18 11.17 9.69 -7.96
CA THR A 18 10.09 10.54 -7.46
C THR A 18 8.71 10.03 -7.89
N VAL A 19 8.55 9.59 -9.13
CA VAL A 19 7.28 9.01 -9.61
C VAL A 19 6.92 7.73 -8.86
N SER A 20 7.92 6.87 -8.59
CA SER A 20 7.69 5.64 -7.81
C SER A 20 7.36 5.94 -6.35
N ASN A 21 8.02 6.93 -5.73
CA ASN A 21 7.71 7.38 -4.38
C ASN A 21 6.30 7.98 -4.26
N LEU A 22 5.85 8.75 -5.24
CA LEU A 22 4.49 9.32 -5.24
C LEU A 22 3.42 8.23 -5.35
N ASN A 23 3.64 7.24 -6.22
CA ASN A 23 2.73 6.10 -6.36
C ASN A 23 2.74 5.19 -5.12
N PHE A 24 3.90 5.06 -4.46
CA PHE A 24 4.02 4.34 -3.20
C PHE A 24 3.28 5.07 -2.06
N GLN A 25 3.45 6.40 -1.95
CA GLN A 25 2.73 7.23 -0.98
C GLN A 25 1.21 7.15 -1.19
N LYS A 26 0.75 7.23 -2.44
CA LYS A 26 -0.68 7.07 -2.80
C LYS A 26 -1.24 5.68 -2.46
N ARG A 27 -0.42 4.63 -2.51
CA ARG A 27 -0.80 3.28 -2.05
C ARG A 27 -0.78 3.14 -0.52
N ALA A 28 0.13 3.86 0.15
CA ALA A 28 0.28 3.82 1.60
C ALA A 28 -0.85 4.55 2.34
N THR A 29 -1.49 5.54 1.72
CA THR A 29 -2.74 6.15 2.19
C THR A 29 -3.94 5.22 1.93
N SER A 30 -3.84 3.96 2.38
CA SER A 30 -4.96 3.03 2.37
C SER A 30 -6.11 3.61 3.18
N THR A 31 -7.33 3.59 2.62
CA THR A 31 -8.56 3.90 3.34
C THR A 31 -8.77 2.88 4.44
N LEU A 32 -8.39 3.25 5.66
CA LEU A 32 -8.68 2.47 6.86
C LEU A 32 -10.18 2.53 7.14
N ILE A 33 -10.79 1.39 7.44
CA ILE A 33 -12.24 1.25 7.68
C ILE A 33 -12.47 0.83 9.13
N LYS A 34 -13.55 1.29 9.76
CA LYS A 34 -13.96 0.82 11.09
C LYS A 34 -14.53 -0.60 11.03
N CYS A 35 -14.19 -1.44 12.00
CA CYS A 35 -14.74 -2.79 12.14
C CYS A 35 -16.17 -2.72 12.68
N ASN A 36 -17.11 -3.43 12.06
CA ASN A 36 -18.52 -3.43 12.49
C ASN A 36 -18.74 -4.07 13.87
N ASN A 37 -17.84 -4.94 14.33
CA ASN A 37 -18.01 -5.67 15.58
C ASN A 37 -17.37 -4.95 16.79
N CYS A 38 -16.09 -4.57 16.68
CA CYS A 38 -15.34 -3.94 17.79
C CYS A 38 -15.07 -2.44 17.59
N GLN A 39 -15.58 -1.83 16.51
CA GLN A 39 -15.41 -0.40 16.16
C GLN A 39 -13.96 0.07 15.94
N GLN A 40 -12.97 -0.81 16.05
CA GLN A 40 -11.58 -0.48 15.81
C GLN A 40 -11.25 -0.34 14.33
N VAL A 41 -10.19 0.41 14.05
CA VAL A 41 -9.71 0.69 12.71
C VAL A 41 -8.99 -0.52 12.13
N LYS A 42 -9.35 -0.93 10.91
CA LYS A 42 -8.74 -2.05 10.20
C LYS A 42 -8.46 -1.74 8.74
N LYS A 43 -7.58 -2.54 8.14
CA LYS A 43 -7.40 -2.56 6.68
C LYS A 43 -8.64 -3.17 6.01
N PRO A 44 -9.08 -2.63 4.87
CA PRO A 44 -10.19 -3.20 4.10
C PRO A 44 -9.84 -4.63 3.69
N HIS A 45 -10.85 -5.51 3.67
CA HIS A 45 -10.74 -6.92 3.29
C HIS A 45 -9.81 -7.80 4.15
N TRP A 46 -9.31 -7.29 5.28
CA TRP A 46 -8.52 -8.06 6.23
C TRP A 46 -9.36 -8.48 7.44
N ILE A 47 -8.97 -9.58 8.07
CA ILE A 47 -9.52 -10.00 9.37
C ILE A 47 -9.15 -8.95 10.40
N CYS A 48 -10.08 -8.60 11.29
CA CYS A 48 -9.78 -7.67 12.38
C CYS A 48 -8.84 -8.33 13.39
N SER A 49 -7.70 -7.69 13.70
CA SER A 49 -6.69 -8.24 14.62
C SER A 49 -7.18 -8.42 16.06
N THR A 50 -8.22 -7.70 16.48
CA THR A 50 -8.67 -7.71 17.87
C THR A 50 -9.88 -8.59 18.13
N CYS A 51 -10.84 -8.65 17.19
CA CYS A 51 -12.02 -9.50 17.34
C CYS A 51 -12.02 -10.73 16.43
N LEU A 52 -10.97 -10.91 15.60
CA LEU A 52 -10.82 -12.03 14.66
C LEU A 52 -12.05 -12.26 13.75
N THR A 53 -12.78 -11.18 13.46
CA THR A 53 -13.98 -11.25 12.62
C THR A 53 -13.71 -10.77 11.20
N TYR A 54 -14.33 -11.45 10.24
CA TYR A 54 -14.46 -11.04 8.85
C TYR A 54 -15.91 -11.21 8.42
N ARG A 55 -16.53 -10.14 7.87
CA ARG A 55 -17.95 -10.13 7.45
C ARG A 55 -18.93 -10.67 8.52
N SER A 56 -18.71 -10.29 9.78
CA SER A 56 -19.54 -10.70 10.93
C SER A 56 -19.53 -12.21 11.23
N VAL A 57 -18.73 -13.01 10.53
CA VAL A 57 -18.42 -14.38 10.91
C VAL A 57 -17.18 -14.36 11.78
N LYS A 58 -17.27 -15.00 12.94
CA LYS A 58 -16.15 -15.18 13.87
C LYS A 58 -15.37 -16.42 13.45
N LEU A 59 -14.06 -16.25 13.26
CA LEU A 59 -13.11 -17.35 13.06
C LEU A 59 -12.64 -17.89 14.40
#